data_AF-A0A6G6K4I0-F1
#
_entry.id   AF-A0A6G6K4I0-F1
#
_cell.length_a   1.000
_cell.length_b   1.000
_cell.length_c   1.000
_cell.angle_alpha   90.00
_cell.angle_beta   90.00
_cell.angle_gamma   90.00
#
_symmetry.space_group_name_H-M   'P 1'
#
loop_
_entity.id
_entity.type
_entity.pdbx_description
1 polymer ?
#
loop_
_entity_poly.entity_id
_entity_poly.type
_entity_poly.pdbx_seq_one_letter_code
_entity_poly.pdbx_strand_id
1 'polypeptide(L)'
;MRIPFALLASLAVLLGLETHASAQSSTTQWKASASITFAGTSTLHDWSGTVKAQPFITTVGMTDADKPSSITAKVEVKTVEMDTKEPKRDENMRKAMRAVDFPLVTGEFDTQFSQLISGTGTSPQVLPFKLTILGKTQSATGTISNWKQQGDSASFELDFDVSMKAYGIKVPSVMLVIRVGDVVKVHAKVTLEKVNA
;
A
#
# COMPACT_ATOMS: atom_id res chain seq x y z
N MET A 1 -18.82 -87.35 -11.50
CA MET A 1 -17.85 -86.53 -12.26
C MET A 1 -18.21 -85.06 -12.07
N ARG A 2 -17.32 -84.29 -11.40
CA ARG A 2 -17.09 -82.82 -11.42
C ARG A 2 -18.25 -81.82 -11.18
N ILE A 3 -18.07 -81.02 -10.12
CA ILE A 3 -18.72 -79.73 -9.74
C ILE A 3 -18.18 -78.57 -10.65
N PRO A 4 -18.52 -77.26 -10.57
CA PRO A 4 -19.61 -76.49 -9.90
C PRO A 4 -20.04 -75.14 -10.60
N PHE A 5 -20.77 -74.29 -9.85
CA PHE A 5 -20.53 -72.83 -9.64
C PHE A 5 -21.41 -71.77 -10.37
N ALA A 6 -21.88 -70.84 -9.53
CA ALA A 6 -22.77 -69.71 -9.73
C ALA A 6 -22.24 -68.61 -10.66
N LEU A 7 -23.09 -67.63 -11.01
CA LEU A 7 -22.74 -66.21 -10.83
C LEU A 7 -23.97 -65.29 -10.88
N LEU A 8 -24.24 -64.61 -9.75
CA LEU A 8 -24.95 -63.34 -9.68
C LEU A 8 -24.16 -62.28 -10.47
N ALA A 9 -24.83 -61.43 -11.24
CA ALA A 9 -24.25 -60.20 -11.76
C ALA A 9 -25.17 -59.01 -11.45
N SER A 10 -25.06 -58.49 -10.23
CA SER A 10 -25.61 -57.19 -9.85
C SER A 10 -24.58 -56.12 -10.22
N LEU A 11 -24.82 -55.41 -11.32
CA LEU A 11 -23.98 -54.31 -11.80
C LEU A 11 -24.30 -53.05 -10.98
N ALA A 12 -23.48 -52.78 -9.95
CA ALA A 12 -23.53 -51.54 -9.20
C ALA A 12 -22.78 -50.44 -9.97
N VAL A 13 -23.53 -49.46 -10.49
CA VAL A 13 -23.00 -48.24 -11.09
C VAL A 13 -22.51 -47.32 -9.97
N LEU A 14 -21.19 -47.21 -9.79
CA LEU A 14 -20.56 -46.20 -8.95
C LEU A 14 -20.53 -44.86 -9.72
N LEU A 15 -21.50 -43.99 -9.42
CA LEU A 15 -21.43 -42.57 -9.77
C LEU A 15 -20.44 -41.88 -8.82
N GLY A 16 -19.25 -41.58 -9.32
CA GLY A 16 -18.27 -40.75 -8.62
C GLY A 16 -18.80 -39.33 -8.47
N LEU A 17 -19.17 -38.95 -7.25
CA LEU A 17 -19.38 -37.56 -6.86
C LEU A 17 -18.01 -36.89 -6.71
N GLU A 18 -17.56 -36.18 -7.74
CA GLU A 18 -16.42 -35.27 -7.60
C GLU A 18 -16.86 -34.07 -6.76
N THR A 19 -16.55 -34.12 -5.46
CA THR A 19 -16.69 -32.97 -4.59
C THR A 19 -15.59 -31.96 -4.92
N HIS A 20 -15.90 -30.98 -5.76
CA HIS A 20 -15.05 -29.80 -5.94
C HIS A 20 -15.06 -28.98 -4.64
N ALA A 21 -14.08 -29.24 -3.77
CA ALA A 21 -13.79 -28.36 -2.63
C ALA A 21 -13.29 -27.02 -3.18
N SER A 22 -14.17 -26.01 -3.15
CA SER A 22 -13.76 -24.63 -3.43
C SER A 22 -12.91 -24.15 -2.27
N ALA A 23 -11.64 -23.81 -2.52
CA ALA A 23 -10.79 -23.18 -1.53
C ALA A 23 -11.40 -21.84 -1.11
N GLN A 24 -11.86 -21.75 0.13
CA GLN A 24 -12.51 -20.56 0.66
C GLN A 24 -11.45 -19.52 1.00
N SER A 25 -11.29 -18.50 0.17
CA SER A 25 -10.46 -17.34 0.48
C SER A 25 -11.06 -16.59 1.67
N SER A 26 -10.27 -16.40 2.72
CA SER A 26 -10.66 -15.60 3.89
C SER A 26 -9.93 -14.26 3.89
N THR A 27 -10.42 -13.30 4.68
CA THR A 27 -9.77 -11.99 4.82
C THR A 27 -9.58 -11.66 6.28
N THR A 28 -8.46 -11.02 6.61
CA THR A 28 -8.24 -10.40 7.92
C THR A 28 -8.16 -8.89 7.76
N GLN A 29 -8.57 -8.14 8.79
CA GLN A 29 -8.48 -6.69 8.80
C GLN A 29 -7.40 -6.24 9.79
N TRP A 30 -6.68 -5.20 9.42
CA TRP A 30 -5.61 -4.61 10.22
C TRP A 30 -5.84 -3.11 10.31
N LYS A 31 -5.91 -2.58 11.54
CA LYS A 31 -5.86 -1.14 11.78
C LYS A 31 -4.44 -0.68 11.52
N ALA A 32 -4.29 0.39 10.76
CA ALA A 32 -2.99 0.90 10.39
C ALA A 32 -2.89 2.40 10.59
N SER A 33 -1.66 2.85 10.85
CA SER A 33 -1.30 4.25 10.92
C SER A 33 0.03 4.50 10.22
N ALA A 34 0.24 5.72 9.72
CA ALA A 34 1.50 6.09 9.11
C ALA A 34 1.94 7.51 9.51
N SER A 35 3.21 7.65 9.89
CA SER A 35 3.87 8.94 10.01
C SER A 35 4.79 9.15 8.82
N ILE A 36 4.67 10.28 8.14
CA ILE A 36 5.32 10.53 6.86
C ILE A 36 6.23 11.75 7.00
N THR A 37 7.47 11.59 6.54
CA THR A 37 8.41 12.68 6.28
C THR A 37 8.58 12.82 4.78
N PHE A 38 8.66 14.05 4.30
CA PHE A 38 8.95 14.34 2.90
C PHE A 38 10.03 15.40 2.79
N ALA A 39 10.86 15.32 1.76
CA ALA A 39 11.98 16.24 1.55
C ALA A 39 12.20 16.55 0.08
N GLY A 40 12.61 17.78 -0.21
CA GLY A 40 13.00 18.20 -1.55
C GLY A 40 14.15 19.18 -1.51
N THR A 41 14.69 19.50 -2.68
CA THR A 41 15.86 20.38 -2.82
C THR A 41 15.47 21.74 -3.36
N SER A 42 16.26 22.76 -3.07
CA SER A 42 16.18 24.06 -3.76
C SER A 42 17.57 24.65 -3.97
N THR A 43 17.70 25.65 -4.85
CA THR A 43 18.99 26.30 -5.13
C THR A 43 19.58 27.03 -3.92
N LEU A 44 18.79 27.30 -2.88
CA LEU A 44 19.28 27.96 -1.66
C LEU A 44 19.55 26.97 -0.53
N HIS A 45 18.59 26.07 -0.24
CA HIS A 45 18.70 25.04 0.79
C HIS A 45 17.69 23.91 0.57
N ASP A 46 17.99 22.74 1.12
CA ASP A 46 17.05 21.63 1.18
C ASP A 46 15.92 21.92 2.17
N TRP A 47 14.75 21.36 1.90
CA TRP A 47 13.58 21.53 2.74
C TRP A 47 12.95 20.18 3.06
N SER A 48 12.27 20.12 4.19
CA SER A 48 11.53 18.94 4.60
C SER A 48 10.25 19.33 5.32
N GLY A 49 9.36 18.36 5.43
CA GLY A 49 8.15 18.48 6.22
C GLY A 49 7.65 17.11 6.67
N THR A 50 6.60 17.16 7.47
CA THR A 50 5.96 15.98 8.05
C THR A 50 4.46 16.05 7.89
N VAL A 51 3.83 14.89 7.87
CA VAL A 51 2.38 14.74 7.89
C VAL A 51 2.02 13.34 8.42
N LYS A 52 0.82 13.18 8.97
CA LYS A 52 0.29 11.86 9.34
C LYS A 52 -0.78 11.44 8.36
N ALA A 53 -0.81 10.15 8.03
CA ALA A 53 -1.98 9.56 7.40
C ALA A 53 -3.15 9.56 8.39
N GLN A 54 -4.36 9.73 7.88
CA GLN A 54 -5.55 9.37 8.65
C GLN A 54 -5.49 7.86 8.96
N PRO A 55 -5.94 7.40 10.13
CA PRO A 55 -6.03 5.97 10.42
C PRO A 55 -6.82 5.25 9.33
N PHE A 56 -6.34 4.07 8.91
CA PHE A 56 -6.92 3.31 7.80
C PHE A 56 -6.98 1.82 8.12
N ILE A 57 -7.79 1.09 7.35
CA ILE A 57 -7.86 -0.36 7.42
C ILE A 57 -7.10 -0.95 6.24
N THR A 58 -6.26 -1.94 6.53
CA THR A 58 -5.67 -2.83 5.53
C THR A 58 -6.42 -4.16 5.58
N THR A 59 -6.95 -4.59 4.44
CA THR A 59 -7.51 -5.92 4.27
C THR A 59 -6.44 -6.83 3.71
N VAL A 60 -6.19 -7.95 4.37
CA VAL A 60 -5.24 -8.98 3.93
C VAL A 60 -6.05 -10.21 3.53
N GLY A 61 -6.03 -10.54 2.24
CA GLY A 61 -6.60 -11.79 1.75
C GLY A 61 -5.70 -12.96 2.13
N MET A 62 -6.28 -14.11 2.44
CA MET A 62 -5.58 -15.29 2.93
C MET A 62 -5.95 -16.51 2.07
N THR A 63 -4.96 -17.28 1.61
CA THR A 63 -5.23 -18.58 0.95
C THR A 63 -5.52 -19.67 1.97
N ASP A 64 -4.88 -19.60 3.13
CA ASP A 64 -5.07 -20.44 4.31
C ASP A 64 -4.87 -19.56 5.56
N ALA A 65 -5.18 -20.07 6.77
CA ALA A 65 -5.15 -19.28 8.01
C ALA A 65 -3.87 -18.45 8.22
N ASP A 66 -2.73 -18.93 7.75
CA ASP A 66 -1.41 -18.33 7.98
C ASP A 66 -0.72 -17.79 6.73
N LYS A 67 -1.39 -17.79 5.56
CA LYS A 67 -0.75 -17.43 4.29
C LYS A 67 -1.42 -16.25 3.59
N PRO A 68 -0.83 -15.03 3.70
CA PRO A 68 -1.26 -13.88 2.94
C PRO A 68 -1.20 -14.11 1.43
N SER A 69 -2.23 -13.64 0.74
CA SER A 69 -2.45 -13.81 -0.70
C SER A 69 -2.59 -12.47 -1.43
N SER A 70 -3.16 -11.47 -0.77
CA SER A 70 -3.33 -10.12 -1.30
C SER A 70 -3.39 -9.10 -0.17
N ILE A 71 -3.15 -7.83 -0.51
CA ILE A 71 -3.41 -6.70 0.37
C ILE A 71 -4.22 -5.64 -0.38
N THR A 72 -5.17 -5.04 0.33
CA THR A 72 -5.94 -3.89 -0.14
C THR A 72 -6.00 -2.83 0.95
N ALA A 73 -5.70 -1.59 0.61
CA ALA A 73 -5.79 -0.47 1.55
C ALA A 73 -6.02 0.85 0.81
N LYS A 74 -6.67 1.80 1.50
CA LYS A 74 -6.75 3.20 1.07
C LYS A 74 -6.17 4.08 2.17
N VAL A 75 -5.14 4.83 1.84
CA VAL A 75 -4.45 5.76 2.73
C VAL A 75 -4.81 7.18 2.32
N GLU A 76 -5.18 8.01 3.28
CA GLU A 76 -5.52 9.41 3.04
C GLU A 76 -4.67 10.32 3.90
N VAL A 77 -4.13 11.37 3.27
CA VAL A 77 -3.37 12.43 3.93
C VAL A 77 -4.08 13.74 3.66
N LYS A 78 -4.36 14.51 4.71
CA LYS A 78 -4.92 15.86 4.56
C LYS A 78 -3.81 16.82 4.18
N THR A 79 -3.94 17.44 3.01
CA THR A 79 -2.98 18.43 2.49
C THR A 79 -2.77 19.60 3.47
N VAL A 80 -3.82 19.97 4.21
CA VAL A 80 -3.77 21.07 5.18
C VAL A 80 -2.96 20.74 6.44
N GLU A 81 -2.76 19.46 6.75
CA GLU A 81 -2.01 18.99 7.93
C GLU A 81 -0.49 18.83 7.65
N MET A 82 -0.05 19.08 6.40
CA MET A 82 1.37 19.07 6.05
C MET A 82 2.09 20.27 6.67
N ASP A 83 3.23 20.00 7.32
CA ASP A 83 3.98 20.97 8.12
C ASP A 83 5.47 20.87 7.84
N THR A 84 6.04 21.95 7.30
CA THR A 84 7.47 22.10 7.03
C THR A 84 8.21 22.86 8.14
N LYS A 85 7.56 23.16 9.26
CA LYS A 85 8.07 24.00 10.36
C LYS A 85 8.42 25.43 9.94
N GLU A 86 7.89 25.89 8.81
CA GLU A 86 8.07 27.26 8.34
C GLU A 86 6.71 27.76 7.79
N PRO A 87 6.00 28.63 8.53
CA PRO A 87 4.62 29.00 8.21
C PRO A 87 4.43 29.54 6.79
N LYS A 88 5.40 30.29 6.25
CA LYS A 88 5.27 30.86 4.91
C LYS A 88 5.42 29.80 3.82
N ARG A 89 6.34 28.86 3.97
CA ARG A 89 6.52 27.70 3.11
C ARG A 89 5.30 26.80 3.18
N ASP A 90 4.70 26.62 4.36
CA ASP A 90 3.47 25.85 4.52
C ASP A 90 2.29 26.48 3.77
N GLU A 91 2.15 27.81 3.87
CA GLU A 91 1.15 28.56 3.11
C GLU A 91 1.34 28.38 1.60
N ASN A 92 2.57 28.51 1.12
CA ASN A 92 2.93 28.35 -0.29
C ASN A 92 2.73 26.91 -0.78
N MET A 93 3.10 25.92 0.03
CA MET A 93 2.90 24.50 -0.25
C MET A 93 1.41 24.18 -0.38
N ARG A 94 0.57 24.62 0.58
CA ARG A 94 -0.89 24.41 0.51
C ARG A 94 -1.51 25.08 -0.72
N LYS A 95 -1.03 26.26 -1.11
CA LYS A 95 -1.43 26.93 -2.36
C LYS A 95 -1.02 26.14 -3.61
N ALA A 96 0.22 25.68 -3.67
CA ALA A 96 0.74 24.87 -4.78
C ALA A 96 0.01 23.52 -4.92
N MET A 97 -0.34 22.93 -3.77
CA MET A 97 -1.14 21.70 -3.66
C MET A 97 -2.65 21.97 -3.78
N ARG A 98 -3.08 23.21 -4.04
CA ARG A 98 -4.50 23.60 -4.18
C ARG A 98 -5.37 22.98 -3.10
N ALA A 99 -4.93 23.07 -1.83
CA ALA A 99 -5.48 22.30 -0.72
C ALA A 99 -6.99 22.51 -0.46
N VAL A 100 -7.57 23.62 -0.95
CA VAL A 100 -9.02 23.86 -0.90
C VAL A 100 -9.76 23.00 -1.92
N ASP A 101 -9.25 22.89 -3.15
CA ASP A 101 -9.85 22.10 -4.23
C ASP A 101 -9.53 20.61 -4.09
N PHE A 102 -8.33 20.30 -3.59
CA PHE A 102 -7.80 18.94 -3.39
C PHE A 102 -7.35 18.77 -1.93
N PRO A 103 -8.30 18.57 -1.00
CA PRO A 103 -7.99 18.49 0.42
C PRO A 103 -7.21 17.23 0.80
N LEU A 104 -7.21 16.22 -0.07
CA LEU A 104 -6.62 14.91 0.18
C LEU A 104 -5.56 14.55 -0.87
N VAL A 105 -4.49 13.92 -0.39
CA VAL A 105 -3.62 13.04 -1.16
C VAL A 105 -4.01 11.61 -0.81
N THR A 106 -4.20 10.74 -1.81
CA THR A 106 -4.63 9.36 -1.58
C THR A 106 -3.64 8.34 -2.15
N GLY A 107 -3.34 7.31 -1.36
CA GLY A 107 -2.63 6.11 -1.80
C GLY A 107 -3.58 4.91 -1.81
N GLU A 108 -3.67 4.22 -2.93
CA GLU A 108 -4.52 3.04 -3.11
C GLU A 108 -3.66 1.82 -3.43
N PHE A 109 -3.82 0.80 -2.59
CA PHE A 109 -3.12 -0.46 -2.65
C PHE A 109 -4.13 -1.55 -2.99
N ASP A 110 -3.83 -2.32 -4.03
CA ASP A 110 -4.57 -3.50 -4.43
C ASP A 110 -3.56 -4.40 -5.15
N THR A 111 -2.94 -5.30 -4.39
CA THR A 111 -1.78 -6.05 -4.88
C THR A 111 -1.76 -7.45 -4.33
N GLN A 112 -1.35 -8.41 -5.16
CA GLN A 112 -1.10 -9.77 -4.73
C GLN A 112 0.15 -9.79 -3.85
N PHE A 113 0.15 -10.64 -2.83
CA PHE A 113 1.27 -10.73 -1.88
C PHE A 113 2.57 -11.17 -2.57
N SER A 114 2.47 -12.00 -3.61
CA SER A 114 3.62 -12.41 -4.44
C SER A 114 4.32 -11.24 -5.13
N GLN A 115 3.61 -10.13 -5.39
CA GLN A 115 4.18 -8.92 -6.01
C GLN A 115 4.94 -8.05 -5.00
N LEU A 116 4.81 -8.33 -3.70
CA LEU A 116 5.54 -7.62 -2.65
C LEU A 116 6.96 -8.16 -2.48
N ILE A 117 7.20 -9.39 -2.91
CA ILE A 117 8.49 -10.07 -2.80
C ILE A 117 9.32 -9.76 -4.04
N SER A 118 10.55 -9.28 -3.85
CA SER A 118 11.51 -9.11 -4.94
C SER A 118 12.64 -10.14 -4.81
N GLY A 119 13.01 -10.78 -5.93
CA GLY A 119 14.07 -11.79 -5.96
C GLY A 119 13.72 -13.07 -5.18
N THR A 120 14.69 -13.61 -4.44
CA THR A 120 14.57 -14.90 -3.72
C THR A 120 14.24 -14.71 -2.23
N GLY A 121 13.80 -13.52 -1.81
CA GLY A 121 13.44 -13.24 -0.42
C GLY A 121 12.11 -13.87 -0.01
N THR A 122 11.83 -13.87 1.29
CA THR A 122 10.54 -14.32 1.85
C THR A 122 9.74 -13.19 2.50
N SER A 123 10.35 -12.01 2.66
CA SER A 123 9.72 -10.82 3.25
C SER A 123 9.34 -9.79 2.18
N PRO A 124 8.29 -8.98 2.40
CA PRO A 124 7.97 -7.84 1.54
C PRO A 124 9.16 -6.89 1.37
N GLN A 125 9.43 -6.49 0.13
CA GLN A 125 10.54 -5.60 -0.27
C GLN A 125 10.07 -4.45 -1.15
N VAL A 126 8.98 -4.63 -1.88
CA VAL A 126 8.40 -3.59 -2.74
C VAL A 126 6.91 -3.50 -2.49
N LEU A 127 6.34 -2.33 -2.75
CA LEU A 127 4.92 -2.08 -2.61
C LEU A 127 4.44 -1.26 -3.81
N PRO A 128 3.79 -1.88 -4.80
CA PRO A 128 3.14 -1.15 -5.88
C PRO A 128 1.84 -0.51 -5.38
N PHE A 129 1.56 0.71 -5.83
CA PHE A 129 0.33 1.43 -5.47
C PHE A 129 -0.02 2.50 -6.50
N LYS A 130 -1.24 3.01 -6.41
CA LYS A 130 -1.68 4.21 -7.11
C LYS A 130 -1.65 5.38 -6.15
N LEU A 131 -0.99 6.46 -6.55
CA LEU A 131 -0.92 7.70 -5.78
C LEU A 131 -1.69 8.79 -6.53
N THR A 132 -2.60 9.46 -5.83
CA THR A 132 -3.37 10.58 -6.37
C THR A 132 -3.01 11.86 -5.66
N ILE A 133 -2.49 12.83 -6.41
CA ILE A 133 -2.17 14.18 -5.95
C ILE A 133 -2.79 15.17 -6.94
N LEU A 134 -3.44 16.22 -6.46
CA LEU A 134 -4.13 17.21 -7.30
C LEU A 134 -5.14 16.58 -8.28
N GLY A 135 -5.79 15.49 -7.85
CA GLY A 135 -6.74 14.73 -8.68
C GLY A 135 -6.10 13.95 -9.83
N LYS A 136 -4.76 13.94 -9.95
CA LYS A 136 -4.04 13.13 -10.92
C LYS A 136 -3.51 11.87 -10.26
N THR A 137 -3.86 10.72 -10.82
CA THR A 137 -3.40 9.42 -10.35
C THR A 137 -2.22 8.94 -11.19
N GLN A 138 -1.16 8.47 -10.53
CA GLN A 138 -0.04 7.78 -11.18
C GLN A 138 0.24 6.46 -10.44
N SER A 139 0.79 5.50 -11.16
CA SER A 139 1.38 4.31 -10.54
C SER A 139 2.72 4.67 -9.89
N ALA A 140 2.95 4.15 -8.70
CA ALA A 140 4.19 4.28 -7.96
C ALA A 140 4.61 2.92 -7.38
N THR A 141 5.86 2.80 -6.99
CA THR A 141 6.37 1.64 -6.25
C THR A 141 7.26 2.14 -5.14
N GLY A 142 6.93 1.76 -3.91
CA GLY A 142 7.75 2.04 -2.75
C GLY A 142 8.65 0.87 -2.40
N THR A 143 9.80 1.17 -1.84
CA THR A 143 10.73 0.19 -1.28
C THR A 143 10.39 -0.02 0.18
N ILE A 144 10.12 -1.26 0.55
CA ILE A 144 9.89 -1.66 1.95
C ILE A 144 11.24 -1.94 2.60
N SER A 145 11.46 -1.35 3.76
CA SER A 145 12.59 -1.65 4.63
C SER A 145 12.13 -1.86 6.07
N ASN A 146 13.03 -2.38 6.92
CA ASN A 146 12.77 -2.56 8.36
C ASN A 146 11.49 -3.36 8.68
N TRP A 147 11.13 -4.33 7.81
CA TRP A 147 9.98 -5.21 8.00
C TRP A 147 10.10 -6.01 9.30
N LYS A 148 9.08 -5.92 10.15
CA LYS A 148 8.94 -6.68 11.39
C LYS A 148 7.50 -7.14 11.53
N GLN A 149 7.31 -8.43 11.83
CA GLN A 149 6.02 -8.99 12.18
C GLN A 149 6.16 -9.80 13.48
N GLN A 150 5.27 -9.55 14.42
CA GLN A 150 5.20 -10.27 15.70
C GLN A 150 3.74 -10.52 16.05
N GLY A 151 3.28 -11.76 15.87
CA GLY A 151 1.88 -12.13 16.07
C GLY A 151 0.93 -11.24 15.26
N ASP A 152 0.03 -10.58 15.97
CA ASP A 152 -1.01 -9.70 15.42
C ASP A 152 -0.55 -8.25 15.24
N SER A 153 0.76 -8.02 15.14
CA SER A 153 1.35 -6.69 14.89
C SER A 153 2.41 -6.76 13.80
N ALA A 154 2.45 -5.72 12.96
CA ALA A 154 3.48 -5.55 11.94
C ALA A 154 3.92 -4.09 11.84
N SER A 155 5.17 -3.87 11.40
CA SER A 155 5.70 -2.54 11.12
C SER A 155 6.73 -2.59 10.00
N PHE A 156 6.82 -1.50 9.26
CA PHE A 156 7.82 -1.32 8.21
C PHE A 156 8.03 0.15 7.88
N GLU A 157 9.08 0.42 7.11
CA GLU A 157 9.33 1.71 6.51
C GLU A 157 9.15 1.62 5.00
N LEU A 158 8.64 2.68 4.39
CA LEU A 158 8.34 2.76 2.97
C LEU A 158 8.95 4.02 2.36
N ASP A 159 9.82 3.83 1.38
CA ASP A 159 10.50 4.91 0.67
C ASP A 159 10.07 4.97 -0.80
N PHE A 160 9.71 6.15 -1.29
CA PHE A 160 9.42 6.39 -2.71
C PHE A 160 9.64 7.85 -3.09
N ASP A 161 9.84 8.09 -4.38
CA ASP A 161 10.02 9.43 -4.95
C ASP A 161 8.72 9.91 -5.63
N VAL A 162 8.44 11.20 -5.51
CA VAL A 162 7.31 11.89 -6.14
C VAL A 162 7.82 13.01 -7.05
N SER A 163 7.45 12.99 -8.33
CA SER A 163 7.72 14.10 -9.25
C SER A 163 6.61 15.16 -9.18
N MET A 164 6.93 16.37 -8.73
CA MET A 164 5.98 17.47 -8.68
C MET A 164 5.38 17.80 -10.06
N LYS A 165 6.21 17.78 -11.11
CA LYS A 165 5.78 18.01 -12.50
C LYS A 165 4.80 16.93 -12.98
N ALA A 166 5.03 15.66 -12.67
CA ALA A 166 4.13 14.57 -13.08
C ALA A 166 2.71 14.75 -12.53
N TYR A 167 2.59 15.29 -11.31
CA TYR A 167 1.30 15.63 -10.69
C TYR A 167 0.82 17.04 -11.02
N GLY A 168 1.57 17.84 -11.77
CA GLY A 168 1.22 19.21 -12.14
C GLY A 168 1.24 20.21 -10.99
N ILE A 169 2.02 19.93 -9.94
CA ILE A 169 2.26 20.87 -8.85
C ILE A 169 3.08 22.03 -9.42
N LYS A 170 2.54 23.25 -9.30
CA LYS A 170 3.20 24.47 -9.74
C LYS A 170 3.91 25.11 -8.56
N VAL A 171 5.23 24.99 -8.53
CA VAL A 171 6.04 25.64 -7.51
C VAL A 171 6.06 27.15 -7.76
N PRO A 172 5.70 28.00 -6.78
CA PRO A 172 5.81 29.44 -6.91
C PRO A 172 7.26 29.87 -7.17
N SER A 173 7.48 30.75 -8.14
CA SER A 173 8.78 31.36 -8.35
C SER A 173 9.05 32.38 -7.25
N VAL A 174 9.95 32.06 -6.32
CA VAL A 174 10.39 33.01 -5.28
C VAL A 174 11.64 33.74 -5.79
N MET A 175 11.55 35.07 -5.92
CA MET A 175 12.67 35.97 -6.29
C MET A 175 13.36 35.70 -7.64
N LEU A 176 12.73 35.00 -8.61
CA LEU A 176 13.26 34.63 -9.94
C LEU A 176 14.57 33.79 -9.96
N VAL A 177 15.29 33.68 -8.83
CA VAL A 177 16.57 32.96 -8.69
C VAL A 177 16.44 31.64 -7.94
N ILE A 178 15.37 31.45 -7.16
CA ILE A 178 15.16 30.21 -6.39
C ILE A 178 14.46 29.18 -7.26
N ARG A 179 15.13 28.05 -7.51
CA ARG A 179 14.57 26.90 -8.21
C ARG A 179 14.40 25.76 -7.23
N VAL A 180 13.27 25.08 -7.28
CA VAL A 180 13.00 23.89 -6.47
C VAL A 180 13.18 22.67 -7.36
N GLY A 181 13.86 21.65 -6.84
CA GLY A 181 14.02 20.36 -7.51
C GLY A 181 12.66 19.71 -7.73
N ASP A 182 12.51 18.93 -8.80
CA ASP A 182 11.22 18.31 -9.14
C ASP A 182 10.85 17.15 -8.20
N VAL A 183 11.85 16.43 -7.71
CA VAL A 183 11.67 15.21 -6.93
C VAL A 183 11.51 15.53 -5.46
N VAL A 184 10.44 15.01 -4.87
CA VAL A 184 10.21 14.96 -3.44
C VAL A 184 10.41 13.52 -2.97
N LYS A 185 11.35 13.33 -2.05
CA LYS A 185 11.58 12.03 -1.39
C LYS A 185 10.57 11.85 -0.28
N VAL A 186 9.89 10.72 -0.25
CA VAL A 186 8.89 10.39 0.76
C VAL A 186 9.35 9.17 1.53
N HIS A 187 9.32 9.28 2.86
CA HIS A 187 9.60 8.20 3.79
C HIS A 187 8.44 8.08 4.77
N ALA A 188 7.84 6.90 4.86
CA ALA A 188 6.72 6.61 5.74
C ALA A 188 7.08 5.50 6.73
N LYS A 189 6.76 5.71 8.00
CA LYS A 189 6.81 4.67 9.04
C LYS A 189 5.40 4.17 9.26
N VAL A 190 5.17 2.88 9.02
CA VAL A 190 3.85 2.26 9.06
C VAL A 190 3.79 1.26 10.20
N THR A 191 2.67 1.28 10.94
CA THR A 191 2.33 0.26 11.94
C THR A 191 0.97 -0.32 11.63
N LEU A 192 0.82 -1.63 11.90
CA LEU A 192 -0.41 -2.38 11.72
C LEU A 192 -0.69 -3.24 12.94
N GLU A 193 -1.95 -3.30 13.33
CA GLU A 193 -2.47 -4.18 14.38
C GLU A 193 -3.69 -4.93 13.83
N LYS A 194 -3.68 -6.25 13.92
CA LYS A 194 -4.80 -7.07 13.47
C LYS A 194 -6.03 -6.72 14.29
N VAL A 195 -7.16 -6.55 13.62
CA VAL A 195 -8.45 -6.40 14.27
C VAL A 195 -8.86 -7.80 14.71
N ASN A 196 -8.84 -8.05 16.01
CA ASN A 196 -9.39 -9.28 16.57
C ASN A 196 -10.89 -9.34 16.21
N ALA A 197 -11.28 -10.43 15.55
CA ALA A 197 -12.67 -10.76 15.29
C ALA A 197 -13.33 -11.33 16.55
#